data_AF-A0AAE0PDX1-F1
#
_entry.id   AF-A0AAE0PDX1-F1
#
_cell.length_a   1.000
_cell.length_b   1.000
_cell.length_c   1.000
_cell.angle_alpha   90.00
_cell.angle_beta   90.00
_cell.angle_gamma   90.00
#
_symmetry.space_group_name_H-M   'P 1'
#
loop_
_entity.id
_entity.type
_entity.pdbx_description
1 polymer ?
#
loop_
_entity_poly.entity_id
_entity_poly.type
_entity_poly.pdbx_seq_one_letter_code
_entity_poly.pdbx_strand_id
1 'polypeptide(L)'
;CTVVDKRELPAARLPCAASAPGRSVTSPLYPKHVWSPSGGWYAQPANWKRNTAVLGGVVFLITAAVWKLSAEKEYRHKMPEPGRFYPSRYWSRQIIEYERAQKANGTAGATEEKK
;
A
#
# COMPACT_ATOMS: atom_id res chain seq x y z
N CYS A 1 -11.08 34.34 -33.30
CA CYS A 1 -11.19 33.95 -34.72
C CYS A 1 -9.85 34.31 -35.36
N THR A 2 -8.95 33.41 -35.72
CA THR A 2 -9.13 32.26 -36.61
C THR A 2 -8.14 31.14 -36.25
N VAL A 3 -8.63 29.91 -36.27
CA VAL A 3 -7.85 28.66 -36.24
C VAL A 3 -7.05 28.59 -37.55
N VAL A 4 -5.73 28.46 -37.46
CA VAL A 4 -4.91 28.07 -38.63
C VAL A 4 -4.77 26.56 -38.60
N ASP A 5 -5.40 25.97 -39.61
CA ASP A 5 -5.45 24.55 -39.95
C ASP A 5 -4.03 23.98 -40.14
N LYS A 6 -3.77 22.81 -39.55
CA LYS A 6 -2.49 22.10 -39.59
C LYS A 6 -2.62 20.81 -40.39
N ARG A 7 -3.29 20.89 -41.54
CA ARG A 7 -3.25 19.89 -42.60
C ARG A 7 -2.61 20.55 -43.82
N GLU A 8 -2.07 19.77 -44.75
CA GLU A 8 -1.29 20.22 -45.91
C GLU A 8 0.21 20.48 -45.66
N LEU A 9 0.95 19.43 -45.26
CA LEU A 9 2.36 19.33 -45.65
C LEU A 9 2.54 18.07 -46.52
N PRO A 10 2.67 18.21 -47.84
CA PRO A 10 2.82 17.08 -48.74
C PRO A 10 4.18 16.40 -48.55
N ALA A 11 4.12 15.08 -48.66
CA ALA A 11 5.22 14.14 -48.60
C ALA A 11 6.42 14.53 -49.49
N ALA A 12 7.45 15.11 -48.87
CA ALA A 12 8.80 15.09 -49.42
C ALA A 12 9.48 13.79 -48.97
N ARG A 13 9.39 12.77 -49.83
CA ARG A 13 10.17 11.53 -49.74
C ARG A 13 11.66 11.90 -49.79
N LEU A 14 12.36 11.80 -48.67
CA LEU A 14 13.82 11.73 -48.70
C LEU A 14 14.24 10.35 -49.24
N PRO A 15 15.21 10.29 -50.16
CA PRO A 15 15.69 9.04 -50.72
C PRO A 15 16.39 8.21 -49.63
N CYS A 16 15.85 7.02 -49.42
CA CYS A 16 16.57 5.86 -48.92
C CYS A 16 17.75 5.57 -49.86
N ALA A 17 18.97 5.50 -49.29
CA ALA A 17 20.16 4.75 -49.75
C ALA A 17 21.46 5.58 -49.78
N ALA A 18 22.13 5.64 -48.63
CA ALA A 18 23.59 5.58 -48.59
C ALA A 18 23.97 4.62 -47.46
N SER A 19 24.16 3.36 -47.85
CA SER A 19 24.73 2.28 -47.04
C SER A 19 26.14 2.68 -46.59
N ALA A 20 26.31 2.97 -45.31
CA ALA A 20 27.63 2.95 -44.68
C ALA A 20 27.87 1.53 -44.14
N PRO A 21 28.86 0.77 -44.64
CA PRO A 21 29.19 -0.53 -44.09
C PRO A 21 30.01 -0.36 -42.80
N GLY A 22 29.53 -0.99 -41.72
CA GLY A 22 30.40 -1.44 -40.64
C GLY A 22 30.43 -0.57 -39.39
N ARG A 23 29.43 -0.76 -38.51
CA ARG A 23 29.66 -1.21 -37.13
C ARG A 23 28.33 -1.66 -36.53
N SER A 24 27.94 -2.92 -36.75
CA SER A 24 26.95 -3.56 -35.89
C SER A 24 27.57 -3.66 -34.50
N VAL A 25 27.22 -2.75 -33.60
CA VAL A 25 27.49 -2.94 -32.17
C VAL A 25 26.67 -4.16 -31.76
N THR A 26 27.28 -5.34 -31.77
CA THR A 26 26.82 -6.47 -30.98
C THR A 26 27.03 -6.09 -29.52
N SER A 27 26.12 -5.28 -28.97
CA SER A 27 25.98 -5.19 -27.52
C SER A 27 25.86 -6.62 -26.98
N PRO A 28 26.45 -6.96 -25.82
CA PRO A 28 26.06 -8.15 -25.09
C PRO A 28 24.58 -7.99 -24.75
N LEU A 29 23.73 -8.53 -25.62
CA LEU A 29 22.29 -8.51 -25.49
C LEU A 29 21.98 -9.32 -24.23
N TYR A 30 21.60 -8.61 -23.17
CA TYR A 30 21.27 -9.09 -21.83
C TYR A 30 21.00 -10.60 -21.76
N PRO A 31 21.81 -11.37 -21.02
CA PRO A 31 21.65 -12.82 -20.95
C PRO A 31 20.26 -13.17 -20.41
N LYS A 32 19.41 -13.73 -21.27
CA LYS A 32 17.98 -14.01 -20.96
C LYS A 32 17.78 -15.24 -20.08
N HIS A 33 18.80 -16.08 -19.98
CA HIS A 33 18.83 -17.32 -19.19
C HIS A 33 19.33 -17.10 -17.76
N VAL A 34 19.71 -15.88 -17.39
CA VAL A 34 20.08 -15.55 -16.02
C VAL A 34 18.83 -15.11 -15.27
N TRP A 35 18.43 -15.92 -14.30
CA TRP A 35 17.37 -15.57 -13.38
C TRP A 35 17.96 -14.99 -12.09
N SER A 36 17.35 -13.93 -11.57
CA SER A 36 17.68 -13.35 -10.28
C SER A 36 16.40 -13.15 -9.48
N PRO A 37 16.39 -13.43 -8.17
CA PRO A 37 15.18 -13.41 -7.36
C PRO A 37 14.53 -12.03 -7.27
N SER A 38 15.31 -10.95 -7.42
CA SER A 38 14.86 -9.57 -7.33
C SER A 38 14.37 -8.99 -8.66
N GLY A 39 14.36 -9.78 -9.74
CA GLY A 39 14.13 -9.31 -11.11
C GLY A 39 15.43 -8.95 -11.83
N GLY A 40 15.37 -8.96 -13.18
CA GLY A 40 16.50 -8.67 -14.06
C GLY A 40 16.40 -7.30 -14.71
N TRP A 41 17.18 -7.10 -15.78
CA TRP A 41 17.23 -5.84 -16.52
C TRP A 41 15.88 -5.51 -17.18
N TYR A 42 15.31 -4.35 -16.82
CA TYR A 42 13.97 -3.88 -17.24
C TYR A 42 12.86 -4.94 -17.06
N ALA A 43 12.75 -5.52 -15.86
CA ALA A 43 11.71 -6.49 -15.55
C ALA A 43 10.31 -5.84 -15.55
N GLN A 44 9.57 -6.02 -16.65
CA GLN A 44 8.16 -5.65 -16.75
C GLN A 44 7.31 -6.90 -17.00
N PRO A 45 7.05 -7.72 -15.95
CA PRO A 45 6.23 -8.91 -16.10
C PRO A 45 4.79 -8.50 -16.45
N ALA A 46 4.19 -9.18 -17.42
CA ALA A 46 2.83 -8.87 -17.89
C ALA A 46 1.78 -8.91 -16.76
N ASN A 47 2.04 -9.69 -15.69
CA ASN A 47 1.13 -9.90 -14.56
C ASN A 47 1.48 -9.10 -13.29
N TRP A 48 2.24 -8.00 -13.40
CA TRP A 48 2.71 -7.24 -12.23
C TRP A 48 1.59 -6.85 -11.26
N LYS A 49 0.41 -6.44 -11.78
CA LYS A 49 -0.75 -6.03 -10.97
C LYS A 49 -1.25 -7.15 -10.07
N ARG A 50 -1.39 -8.36 -10.60
CA ARG A 50 -1.86 -9.53 -9.85
C ARG A 50 -0.83 -9.94 -8.80
N ASN A 51 0.44 -9.97 -9.16
CA ASN A 51 1.51 -10.39 -8.24
C ASN A 51 1.62 -9.44 -7.04
N THR A 52 1.54 -8.13 -7.26
CA THR A 52 1.53 -7.14 -6.18
C THR A 52 0.24 -7.22 -5.35
N ALA A 53 -0.91 -7.48 -5.96
CA ALA A 53 -2.15 -7.67 -5.22
C ALA A 53 -2.08 -8.88 -4.28
N VAL A 54 -1.51 -9.99 -4.75
CA VAL A 54 -1.31 -11.19 -3.91
C VAL A 54 -0.34 -10.91 -2.76
N LEU A 55 0.83 -10.31 -3.04
CA LEU A 55 1.78 -9.98 -1.98
C LEU A 55 1.22 -8.95 -0.99
N GLY A 56 0.53 -7.92 -1.49
CA GLY A 56 -0.15 -6.93 -0.64
C GLY A 56 -1.21 -7.58 0.24
N GLY A 57 -1.99 -8.52 -0.30
CA GLY A 57 -2.96 -9.30 0.47
C GLY A 57 -2.31 -10.13 1.56
N VAL A 58 -1.22 -10.84 1.26
CA VAL A 58 -0.48 -11.65 2.25
C VAL A 58 0.08 -10.77 3.37
N VAL A 59 0.73 -9.65 3.03
CA VAL A 59 1.27 -8.71 4.02
C VAL A 59 0.15 -8.17 4.90
N PHE A 60 -0.97 -7.74 4.30
CA PHE A 60 -2.11 -7.22 5.04
C PHE A 60 -2.68 -8.25 6.02
N LEU A 61 -2.83 -9.51 5.61
CA LEU A 61 -3.31 -10.59 6.47
C LEU A 61 -2.40 -10.82 7.67
N ILE A 62 -1.08 -10.88 7.44
CA ILE A 62 -0.09 -11.06 8.52
C ILE A 62 -0.14 -9.86 9.47
N THR A 63 -0.13 -8.64 8.95
CA THR A 63 -0.22 -7.42 9.76
C THR A 63 -1.49 -7.38 10.59
N ALA A 64 -2.65 -7.74 10.02
CA ALA A 64 -3.91 -7.78 10.74
C ALA A 64 -3.89 -8.82 11.89
N ALA A 65 -3.36 -10.02 11.64
CA ALA A 65 -3.24 -11.05 12.67
C ALA A 65 -2.31 -10.61 13.83
N VAL A 66 -1.14 -10.07 13.49
CA VAL A 66 -0.18 -9.56 14.47
C VAL A 66 -0.76 -8.37 15.24
N TRP A 67 -1.51 -7.47 14.59
CA TRP A 67 -2.18 -6.36 15.26
C TRP A 67 -3.19 -6.89 16.28
N LYS A 68 -4.06 -7.84 15.90
CA LYS A 68 -5.03 -8.43 16.85
C LYS A 68 -4.34 -9.03 18.07
N LEU A 69 -3.29 -9.82 17.87
CA LEU A 69 -2.51 -10.41 18.95
C LEU A 69 -1.82 -9.36 19.82
N SER A 70 -1.27 -8.31 19.21
CA SER A 70 -0.62 -7.21 19.92
C SER A 70 -1.62 -6.45 20.79
N ALA A 71 -2.81 -6.16 20.28
CA ALA A 71 -3.86 -5.43 20.98
C ALA A 71 -4.44 -6.21 22.19
N GLU A 72 -4.44 -7.55 22.11
CA GLU A 72 -4.86 -8.42 23.21
C GLU A 72 -3.78 -8.58 24.29
N LYS A 73 -2.50 -8.50 23.91
CA LYS A 73 -1.36 -8.63 24.82
C LYS A 73 -0.96 -7.32 25.52
N GLU A 74 -1.57 -6.20 25.15
CA GLU A 74 -1.24 -4.91 25.75
C GLU A 74 -1.82 -4.81 27.16
N TYR A 75 -0.93 -4.81 28.16
CA TYR A 75 -1.27 -4.61 29.57
C TYR A 75 -0.66 -3.31 30.11
N ARG A 76 -1.49 -2.50 30.77
CA ARG A 76 -1.15 -1.22 31.40
C ARG A 76 -1.48 -1.27 32.89
N HIS A 77 -0.51 -0.91 33.73
CA HIS A 77 -0.71 -0.86 35.19
C HIS A 77 -1.57 0.32 35.65
N LYS A 78 -1.54 1.44 34.90
CA LYS A 78 -2.32 2.63 35.20
C LYS A 78 -3.34 2.85 34.10
N MET A 79 -4.60 2.95 34.49
CA MET A 79 -5.69 3.22 33.57
C MET A 79 -5.78 4.73 33.30
N PRO A 80 -6.00 5.16 32.05
CA PRO A 80 -6.05 6.57 31.69
C PRO A 80 -7.24 7.30 32.31
N GLU A 81 -7.06 8.60 32.52
CA GLU A 81 -8.09 9.50 33.07
C GLU A 81 -9.26 9.70 32.07
N PRO A 82 -10.52 9.72 32.55
CA PRO A 82 -11.68 9.96 31.68
C PRO A 82 -11.59 11.36 31.04
N GLY A 83 -11.63 11.42 29.71
CA GLY A 83 -11.62 12.67 28.93
C GLY A 83 -10.37 12.92 28.08
N ARG A 84 -9.27 12.19 28.29
CA ARG A 84 -8.06 12.33 27.45
C ARG A 84 -8.12 11.44 26.20
N PHE A 85 -7.73 12.01 25.06
CA PHE A 85 -7.65 11.30 23.78
C PHE A 85 -6.32 10.53 23.65
N TYR A 86 -6.40 9.28 23.19
CA TYR A 86 -5.26 8.45 22.81
C TYR A 86 -5.72 7.43 21.76
N PRO A 87 -4.94 7.15 20.72
CA PRO A 87 -5.38 6.32 19.59
C PRO A 87 -5.58 4.84 19.98
N SER A 88 -4.81 4.32 20.94
CA SER A 88 -4.93 2.93 21.36
C SER A 88 -6.24 2.60 22.08
N ARG A 89 -7.03 3.61 22.48
CA ARG A 89 -8.35 3.45 23.12
C ARG A 89 -9.31 2.59 22.32
N TYR A 90 -9.20 2.63 21.00
CA TYR A 90 -10.12 1.97 20.09
C TYR A 90 -9.84 0.47 19.91
N TRP A 91 -8.64 0.00 20.25
CA TRP A 91 -8.25 -1.39 19.97
C TRP A 91 -7.63 -2.13 21.17
N SER A 92 -7.03 -1.46 22.14
CA SER A 92 -6.45 -2.12 23.32
C SER A 92 -7.54 -2.79 24.17
N ARG A 93 -7.44 -4.11 24.35
CA ARG A 93 -8.47 -4.91 25.05
C ARG A 93 -8.77 -4.41 26.46
N GLN A 94 -7.72 -4.22 27.27
CA GLN A 94 -7.84 -3.84 28.67
C GLN A 94 -8.60 -2.52 28.87
N ILE A 95 -8.39 -1.54 27.99
CA ILE A 95 -9.02 -0.22 28.07
C ILE A 95 -10.50 -0.32 27.72
N ILE A 96 -10.82 -1.05 26.66
CA ILE A 96 -12.21 -1.26 26.23
C ILE A 96 -13.02 -1.95 27.33
N GLU A 97 -12.46 -2.97 27.97
CA GLU A 97 -13.10 -3.68 29.08
C GLU A 97 -13.31 -2.77 30.29
N TYR A 98 -12.29 -2.00 30.67
CA TYR A 98 -12.39 -1.04 31.77
C TYR A 98 -13.45 0.03 31.52
N GLU A 99 -13.49 0.63 30.33
CA GLU A 99 -14.47 1.66 29.99
C GLU A 99 -15.90 1.12 29.91
N ARG A 100 -16.07 -0.14 29.48
CA ARG A 100 -17.37 -0.82 29.52
C ARG A 100 -17.84 -1.02 30.96
N ALA A 101 -16.95 -1.46 31.86
CA ALA A 101 -17.26 -1.62 33.28
C ALA A 101 -17.64 -0.29 33.95
N GLN A 102 -16.88 0.78 33.70
CA GLN A 102 -17.18 2.11 34.25
C GLN A 102 -18.54 2.65 33.80
N LYS A 103 -18.90 2.46 32.52
CA LYS A 103 -20.23 2.85 32.01
C LYS A 103 -21.37 2.09 32.68
N ALA A 104 -21.20 0.78 32.91
CA ALA A 104 -22.20 -0.02 33.62
C ALA A 104 -22.40 0.45 35.07
N ASN A 105 -21.32 0.70 35.80
CA ASN A 105 -21.36 1.18 37.18
C ASN A 105 -21.96 2.59 37.30
N GLY A 106 -21.58 3.52 36.42
CA GLY A 106 -22.12 4.88 36.43
C GLY A 106 -23.62 4.94 36.13
N THR A 107 -24.13 4.01 35.30
CA THR A 107 -25.57 3.92 34.99
C THR A 107 -26.35 3.32 36.17
N ALA A 108 -25.79 2.33 36.86
CA ALA A 108 -26.39 1.75 38.05
C ALA A 108 -26.50 2.78 39.20
N GLY A 109 -25.43 3.52 39.49
CA GLY A 109 -25.42 4.55 40.54
C GLY A 109 -26.38 5.72 40.27
N ALA A 110 -26.49 6.17 39.01
CA ALA A 110 -27.43 7.23 38.63
C ALA A 110 -28.90 6.83 38.75
N THR A 111 -29.19 5.52 38.72
CA THR A 111 -30.56 4.99 38.87
C THR A 111 -30.94 4.86 40.35
N GLU A 112 -29.98 4.57 41.24
CA GLU A 112 -30.19 4.53 42.70
C GLU A 112 -30.36 5.92 43.32
N GLU A 113 -29.63 6.94 42.87
CA GLU A 113 -29.75 8.31 43.40
C GLU A 113 -31.12 8.96 43.12
N LYS A 114 -31.89 8.44 42.14
CA LYS A 114 -33.19 8.98 41.73
C LYS A 114 -34.41 8.37 42.41
N LYS A 115 -34.23 7.45 43.37
CA LYS A 115 -35.32 6.78 44.10
C LYS A 115 -35.43 7.32 45.52
#